data_AF-A0A7S0MV74-F1
#
_entry.id   AF-A0A7S0MV74-F1
#
_cell.length_a   1.000
_cell.length_b   1.000
_cell.length_c   1.000
_cell.angle_alpha   90.00
_cell.angle_beta   90.00
_cell.angle_gamma   90.00
#
_symmetry.space_group_name_H-M   'P 1'
#
loop_
_entity.id
_entity.type
_entity.pdbx_description
1 polymer ?
#
loop_
_entity_poly.entity_id
_entity_poly.type
_entity_poly.pdbx_seq_one_letter_code
_entity_poly.pdbx_strand_id
1 'polypeptide(L)'
;QMNVARALASLGVEFSEEAVEPVTGYRVDMLLHGGDGGMTGRCAVEVDGPSHFVALAGGGRRPNGATRLKRRLLERAGLRVVSVRHWEWEAATRAGGGGG
;
A
#
# COMPACT_ATOMS: atom_id res chain seq x y z
N GLN A 1 6.49 8.29 -1.04
CA GLN A 1 5.26 8.10 -1.86
C GLN A 1 5.52 8.10 -3.36
N MET A 2 6.25 9.08 -3.94
CA MET A 2 6.39 9.29 -5.40
C MET A 2 6.79 8.09 -6.27
N ASN A 3 7.44 7.06 -5.69
CA ASN A 3 7.88 5.89 -6.45
C ASN A 3 6.78 4.84 -6.70
N VAL A 4 5.83 4.65 -5.79
CA VAL A 4 4.77 3.63 -5.96
C VAL A 4 3.68 4.13 -6.90
N ALA A 5 3.23 5.37 -6.73
CA ALA A 5 2.28 6.02 -7.62
C ALA A 5 2.80 6.06 -9.07
N ARG A 6 4.08 6.42 -9.27
CA ARG A 6 4.72 6.40 -10.59
C ARG A 6 4.79 5.01 -11.20
N ALA A 7 5.08 3.98 -10.39
CA ALA A 7 5.10 2.60 -10.86
C ALA A 7 3.70 2.15 -11.32
N LEU A 8 2.65 2.42 -10.53
CA LEU A 8 1.27 2.15 -10.92
C LEU A 8 0.87 2.87 -12.22
N ALA A 9 1.21 4.16 -12.33
CA ALA A 9 0.95 4.94 -13.54
C ALA A 9 1.69 4.37 -14.77
N SER A 10 2.94 3.92 -14.61
CA SER A 10 3.70 3.30 -15.70
C SER A 10 3.12 1.96 -16.17
N LEU A 11 2.34 1.29 -15.31
CA LEU A 11 1.60 0.08 -15.64
C LEU A 11 0.22 0.38 -16.26
N GLY A 12 -0.14 1.64 -16.45
CA GLY A 12 -1.45 2.05 -16.95
C GLY A 12 -2.58 1.82 -15.95
N VAL A 13 -2.27 1.68 -14.65
CA VAL A 13 -3.28 1.52 -13.61
C VAL A 13 -3.81 2.88 -13.21
N GLU A 14 -5.13 3.06 -13.27
CA GLU A 14 -5.79 4.26 -12.76
C GLU A 14 -6.00 4.17 -11.25
N PHE A 15 -5.74 5.27 -10.54
CA PHE A 15 -5.90 5.34 -9.09
C PHE A 15 -6.14 6.78 -8.60
N SER A 16 -6.66 6.91 -7.38
CA SER A 16 -6.71 8.17 -6.64
C SER A 16 -5.74 8.13 -5.46
N GLU A 17 -4.89 9.14 -5.32
CA GLU A 17 -4.02 9.30 -4.15
C GLU A 17 -4.80 9.86 -2.95
N GLU A 18 -4.37 9.50 -1.73
CA GLU A 18 -4.88 10.07 -0.48
C GLU A 18 -6.41 10.02 -0.36
N ALA A 19 -7.02 8.97 -0.92
CA ALA A 19 -8.47 8.82 -1.03
C ALA A 19 -9.10 8.44 0.32
N VAL A 20 -10.23 9.07 0.66
CA VAL A 20 -10.99 8.72 1.86
C VAL A 20 -11.96 7.59 1.54
N GLU A 21 -11.87 6.48 2.28
CA GLU A 21 -12.80 5.37 2.17
C GLU A 21 -14.10 5.72 2.93
N PRO A 22 -15.26 5.78 2.25
CA PRO A 22 -16.47 6.39 2.82
C PRO A 22 -17.10 5.60 3.96
N VAL A 23 -16.89 4.29 4.05
CA VAL A 23 -17.50 3.44 5.10
C VAL A 23 -16.75 3.59 6.42
N THR A 24 -15.42 3.67 6.36
CA THR A 24 -14.54 3.66 7.53
C THR A 24 -14.02 5.05 7.91
N GLY A 25 -14.06 6.00 6.97
CA GLY A 25 -13.48 7.34 7.12
C GLY A 25 -11.95 7.35 7.08
N TYR A 26 -11.28 6.20 6.92
CA TYR A 26 -9.83 6.16 6.79
C TYR A 26 -9.40 6.65 5.42
N ARG A 27 -8.29 7.38 5.41
CA ARG A 27 -7.57 7.68 4.18
C ARG A 27 -6.66 6.54 3.78
N VAL A 28 -6.68 6.17 2.51
CA VAL A 28 -5.73 5.22 1.89
C VAL A 28 -4.75 5.98 1.00
N ASP A 29 -3.50 5.53 0.93
CA ASP A 29 -2.49 6.24 0.13
C ASP A 29 -2.83 6.22 -1.36
N MET A 30 -3.27 5.08 -1.88
CA MET A 30 -3.78 4.95 -3.25
C MET A 30 -4.99 4.02 -3.29
N LEU A 31 -6.08 4.47 -3.89
CA LEU A 31 -7.26 3.65 -4.21
C LEU A 31 -7.26 3.36 -5.70
N LEU A 32 -7.13 2.08 -6.08
CA LEU A 32 -7.13 1.68 -7.48
C LEU A 32 -8.55 1.68 -8.04
N HIS A 33 -8.71 2.24 -9.23
CA HIS A 33 -9.93 2.15 -10.01
C HIS A 33 -9.87 0.89 -10.86
N GLY A 34 -10.94 0.12 -10.87
CA GLY A 34 -11.00 -1.10 -11.68
C GLY A 34 -10.88 -0.72 -13.16
N GLY A 35 -9.84 -1.19 -13.83
CA GLY A 35 -9.83 -1.25 -15.28
C GLY A 35 -10.90 -2.23 -15.78
N ASP A 36 -11.28 -2.06 -17.03
CA ASP A 36 -12.15 -2.94 -17.84
C ASP A 36 -11.78 -4.45 -17.80
N GLY A 37 -10.61 -4.81 -17.28
CA GLY A 37 -10.08 -6.18 -17.15
C GLY A 37 -10.53 -7.03 -15.95
N GLY A 38 -11.62 -6.69 -15.24
CA GLY A 38 -12.30 -7.66 -14.36
C GLY A 38 -11.79 -7.80 -12.91
N MET A 39 -11.18 -6.77 -12.32
CA MET A 39 -11.02 -6.75 -10.86
C MET A 39 -12.39 -6.52 -10.19
N THR A 40 -13.03 -7.58 -9.70
CA THR A 40 -14.35 -7.55 -9.05
C THR A 40 -14.35 -6.96 -7.63
N GLY A 41 -13.38 -6.12 -7.26
CA GLY A 41 -13.25 -5.56 -5.92
C GLY A 41 -12.36 -4.32 -5.84
N ARG A 42 -12.68 -3.42 -4.90
CA ARG A 42 -11.92 -2.19 -4.63
C ARG A 42 -10.56 -2.55 -4.02
N CYS A 43 -9.45 -2.08 -4.58
CA CYS A 43 -8.11 -2.34 -4.06
C CYS A 43 -7.48 -1.06 -3.53
N ALA A 44 -6.92 -1.10 -2.32
CA ALA A 44 -6.14 -0.02 -1.73
C ALA A 44 -4.68 -0.45 -1.60
N VAL A 45 -3.77 0.47 -1.91
CA VAL A 45 -2.34 0.33 -1.68
C VAL A 45 -1.95 1.30 -0.56
N GLU A 46 -1.26 0.78 0.46
CA GLU A 46 -0.70 1.51 1.59
C GLU A 46 0.83 1.45 1.51
N VAL A 47 1.51 2.58 1.62
CA VAL A 47 2.97 2.70 1.62
C VAL A 47 3.45 2.81 3.06
N ASP A 48 3.87 1.67 3.62
CA ASP A 48 4.17 1.59 5.03
C ASP A 48 5.61 2.02 5.35
N GLY A 49 5.74 3.19 5.97
CA GLY A 49 7.00 3.72 6.49
C GLY A 49 7.44 3.08 7.80
N PRO A 50 8.66 3.39 8.30
CA PRO A 50 9.20 2.80 9.53
C PRO A 50 8.28 2.93 10.75
N SER A 51 7.54 4.04 10.88
CA SER A 51 6.61 4.30 12.00
C SER A 51 5.42 3.35 12.06
N HIS A 52 5.07 2.67 10.96
CA HIS A 52 3.98 1.69 10.92
C HIS A 52 4.38 0.35 11.53
N PHE A 53 5.64 0.16 11.91
CA PHE A 53 6.15 -1.09 12.44
C PHE A 53 6.70 -0.96 13.86
N VAL A 54 6.64 -2.06 14.59
CA VAL A 54 7.38 -2.25 15.84
C VAL A 54 8.46 -3.32 15.64
N ALA A 55 9.63 -3.08 16.23
CA ALA A 55 10.70 -4.06 16.27
C ALA A 55 10.34 -5.22 17.22
N LEU A 56 10.75 -6.42 16.85
CA LEU A 56 10.63 -7.63 17.65
C LEU A 56 11.99 -8.04 18.20
N ALA A 57 11.99 -8.69 19.36
CA ALA A 57 13.18 -9.40 19.84
C ALA A 57 13.63 -10.40 18.76
N GLY A 58 14.92 -10.38 18.40
CA GLY A 58 15.47 -11.17 17.29
C GLY A 58 15.48 -10.48 15.92
N GLY A 59 15.22 -9.17 15.86
CA GLY A 59 15.45 -8.36 14.64
C GLY A 59 14.30 -8.33 13.64
N GLY A 60 13.20 -9.03 13.92
CA GLY A 60 11.98 -8.97 13.11
C GLY A 60 11.24 -7.65 13.24
N ARG A 61 10.30 -7.39 12.32
CA ARG A 61 9.38 -6.24 12.36
C ARG A 61 7.96 -6.72 12.11
N ARG A 62 6.99 -6.11 12.78
CA ARG A 62 5.55 -6.35 12.53
C ARG A 62 4.78 -5.03 12.48
N PRO A 63 3.68 -4.95 11.73
CA PRO A 63 2.80 -3.78 11.78
C PRO A 63 2.33 -3.49 13.20
N ASN A 64 2.29 -2.21 13.57
CA ASN A 64 1.82 -1.75 14.87
C ASN A 64 0.29 -1.88 15.00
N GLY A 65 -0.26 -1.60 16.18
CA GLY A 65 -1.69 -1.72 16.45
C GLY A 65 -2.56 -0.85 15.53
N ALA A 66 -2.16 0.39 15.30
CA ALA A 66 -2.88 1.33 14.45
C ALA A 66 -2.94 0.86 12.98
N THR A 67 -1.82 0.40 12.45
CA THR A 67 -1.70 -0.13 11.08
C THR A 67 -2.58 -1.38 10.91
N ARG A 68 -2.54 -2.29 11.89
CA ARG A 68 -3.39 -3.51 11.87
C ARG A 68 -4.88 -3.18 11.97
N LEU A 69 -5.25 -2.20 12.81
CA LEU A 69 -6.63 -1.76 12.97
C LEU A 69 -7.17 -1.13 11.68
N LYS A 70 -6.44 -0.16 11.12
CA LYS A 70 -6.76 0.49 9.83
C LYS A 70 -6.98 -0.57 8.75
N ARG A 71 -6.00 -1.46 8.56
CA ARG A 71 -6.10 -2.56 7.58
C ARG A 71 -7.35 -3.40 7.77
N ARG A 72 -7.63 -3.85 9.00
CA ARG A 72 -8.79 -4.71 9.28
C ARG A 72 -10.11 -4.01 9.03
N LEU A 73 -10.21 -2.71 9.31
CA LEU A 73 -11.42 -1.93 9.05
C LEU A 73 -11.64 -1.73 7.55
N LEU A 74 -10.59 -1.40 6.79
CA LEU A 74 -10.63 -1.29 5.34
C LEU A 74 -11.00 -2.64 4.67
N GLU A 75 -10.41 -3.75 5.13
CA GLU A 75 -10.76 -5.10 4.64
C GLU A 75 -12.23 -5.45 4.94
N ARG A 76 -12.74 -5.05 6.12
CA ARG A 76 -14.16 -5.22 6.46
C ARG A 76 -15.10 -4.33 5.64
N ALA A 77 -14.62 -3.21 5.11
CA ALA A 77 -15.35 -2.38 4.16
C ALA A 77 -15.28 -2.90 2.71
N GLY A 78 -14.73 -4.11 2.51
CA GLY A 78 -14.68 -4.77 1.21
C GLY A 78 -13.50 -4.34 0.35
N LEU A 79 -12.48 -3.68 0.91
CA LEU A 79 -11.25 -3.39 0.19
C LEU A 79 -10.26 -4.55 0.30
N ARG A 80 -9.60 -4.87 -0.80
CA ARG A 80 -8.34 -5.60 -0.75
C ARG A 80 -7.23 -4.62 -0.41
N VAL A 81 -6.55 -4.79 0.72
CA VAL A 81 -5.45 -3.90 1.15
C VAL A 81 -4.09 -4.54 0.87
N VAL A 82 -3.29 -3.88 0.02
CA VAL A 82 -1.90 -4.23 -0.27
C VAL A 82 -0.99 -3.26 0.47
N SER A 83 -0.07 -3.79 1.28
CA SER A 83 0.93 -2.99 1.99
C SER A 83 2.26 -3.11 1.27
N VAL A 84 2.82 -1.97 0.86
CA VAL A 84 4.16 -1.84 0.30
C VAL A 84 5.09 -1.37 1.42
N ARG A 85 5.89 -2.29 1.96
CA ARG A 85 6.74 -2.02 3.12
C ARG A 85 8.01 -1.29 2.64
N HIS A 86 8.41 -0.24 3.34
CA HIS A 86 9.51 0.63 2.87
C HIS A 86 10.80 -0.13 2.52
N TRP A 87 11.17 -1.14 3.31
CA TRP A 87 12.39 -1.92 3.08
C TRP A 87 12.33 -2.84 1.85
N GLU A 88 11.14 -3.31 1.47
CA GLU A 88 10.97 -4.12 0.25
C GLU A 88 11.12 -3.22 -0.98
N TRP A 89 10.54 -2.02 -0.91
CA TRP A 89 10.64 -1.05 -1.98
C TRP A 89 12.08 -0.52 -2.15
N GLU A 90 12.77 -0.23 -1.04
CA GLU A 90 14.19 0.14 -1.03
C GLU A 90 15.08 -0.98 -1.59
N ALA A 91 14.72 -2.25 -1.36
CA ALA A 91 15.44 -3.38 -1.95
C ALA A 91 15.21 -3.49 -3.46
N ALA A 92 13.96 -3.34 -3.91
CA ALA A 92 13.61 -3.40 -5.33
C ALA A 92 14.27 -2.27 -6.14
N THR A 93 14.28 -1.05 -5.60
CA THR A 93 14.94 0.10 -6.23
C THR A 93 16.45 -0.05 -6.32
N ARG A 94 17.11 -0.64 -5.30
CA ARG A 94 18.54 -0.97 -5.37
C ARG A 94 18.86 -2.05 -6.40
N ALA A 95 17.99 -3.06 -6.55
CA ALA A 95 18.20 -4.14 -7.52
C ALA A 95 18.06 -3.67 -8.98
N GLY A 96 17.21 -2.68 -9.25
CA GLY A 96 17.01 -2.11 -10.60
C GLY A 96 18.08 -1.10 -11.03
N GLY A 97 18.94 -0.63 -10.11
CA GLY A 97 19.98 0.38 -10.39
C GLY A 97 21.31 -0.16 -10.91
N GLY A 98 21.43 -1.47 -11.15
CA GLY A 98 22.67 -2.12 -11.63
C GLY A 98 22.89 -2.10 -13.15
N GLY A 99 22.02 -1.43 -13.91
CA GLY A 99 22.19 -1.22 -15.35
C GLY A 99 22.63 0.21 -15.63
N GLY A 100 23.92 0.48 -15.48
CA GLY A 100 24.58 1.72 -15.88
C GLY A 100 25.86 1.39 -16.62
#